data_AF-A0A350LUG6-F1
#
_entry.id   AF-A0A350LUG6-F1
#
_cell.length_a   1.000
_cell.length_b   1.000
_cell.length_c   1.000
_cell.angle_alpha   90.00
_cell.angle_beta   90.00
_cell.angle_gamma   90.00
#
_symmetry.space_group_name_H-M   'P 1'
#
loop_
_entity.id
_entity.type
_entity.pdbx_description
1 polymer ?
#
loop_
_entity_poly.entity_id
_entity_poly.type
_entity_poly.pdbx_seq_one_letter_code
_entity_poly.pdbx_strand_id
1 'polypeptide(L)' 'MTHRDTDHGTAPALTCADAGAALFHRIVAGAHDGIVVQDMDARIEWVNPACERLYGW' A
#
# COMPACT_ATOMS: atom_id res chain seq x y z
N MET A 1 -8.62 8.59 -37.48
CA MET A 1 -7.58 7.79 -36.80
C MET A 1 -7.96 7.77 -35.33
N THR A 2 -8.93 6.93 -34.99
CA THR A 2 -9.72 7.00 -33.76
C THR A 2 -9.00 6.34 -32.60
N HIS A 3 -8.87 7.15 -31.54
CA HIS A 3 -8.45 6.87 -30.17
C HIS A 3 -8.80 5.45 -29.70
N ARG A 4 -7.78 4.67 -29.31
CA ARG A 4 -7.95 3.38 -28.63
C ARG A 4 -8.84 3.58 -27.41
N ASP A 5 -9.99 2.91 -27.40
CA ASP A 5 -10.68 2.52 -26.17
C ASP A 5 -9.65 1.76 -25.32
N THR A 6 -9.28 2.36 -24.20
CA THR A 6 -8.49 1.66 -23.19
C THR A 6 -9.52 1.17 -22.21
N ASP A 7 -9.80 -0.13 -22.28
CA ASP A 7 -10.63 -0.86 -21.33
C ASP A 7 -10.22 -0.47 -19.90
N HIS A 8 -10.98 0.43 -19.29
CA HIS A 8 -10.94 0.65 -17.85
C HIS A 8 -11.65 -0.56 -17.25
N GLY A 9 -10.90 -1.66 -17.12
CA GLY A 9 -11.37 -2.88 -16.49
C GLY A 9 -12.04 -2.53 -15.17
N THR A 10 -13.31 -2.92 -15.05
CA THR A 10 -14.15 -2.76 -13.86
C THR A 10 -13.35 -3.12 -12.62
N ALA A 11 -12.88 -2.10 -11.89
CA ALA A 11 -12.32 -2.30 -10.56
C ALA A 11 -13.45 -2.91 -9.72
N PRO A 12 -13.22 -4.07 -9.07
CA PRO A 12 -14.25 -4.67 -8.22
C PRO A 12 -14.64 -3.63 -7.18
N ALA A 13 -15.94 -3.47 -6.93
CA ALA A 13 -16.43 -2.56 -5.91
C ALA A 13 -15.78 -2.91 -4.57
N LEU A 14 -14.76 -2.13 -4.18
CA LEU A 14 -14.09 -2.30 -2.89
C LEU A 14 -15.18 -2.18 -1.84
N THR A 15 -15.38 -3.25 -1.06
CA THR A 15 -16.17 -3.10 0.16
C THR A 15 -15.46 -2.07 1.04
N CYS A 16 -16.17 -1.38 1.93
CA CYS A 16 -15.58 -0.30 2.75
C CYS A 16 -14.28 -0.75 3.48
N ALA A 17 -14.19 -2.04 3.84
CA ALA A 17 -13.00 -2.66 4.40
C ALA A 17 -11.83 -2.74 3.39
N ASP A 18 -12.09 -3.22 2.16
CA ASP A 18 -11.08 -3.29 1.11
C ASP A 18 -10.59 -1.89 0.73
N ALA A 19 -11.50 -0.91 0.70
CA ALA A 19 -11.20 0.48 0.37
C ALA A 19 -10.24 1.11 1.38
N GLY A 20 -10.43 0.83 2.66
CA GLY A 20 -9.52 1.24 3.73
C GLY A 20 -8.13 0.63 3.55
N ALA A 21 -8.06 -0.69 3.32
CA ALA A 21 -6.79 -1.39 3.14
C ALA A 21 -6.00 -0.90 1.92
N ALA A 22 -6.67 -0.69 0.80
CA ALA A 22 -6.04 -0.19 -0.43
C ALA A 22 -5.56 1.26 -0.29
N LEU A 23 -6.32 2.12 0.40
CA LEU A 23 -5.90 3.49 0.69
C LEU A 23 -4.70 3.50 1.64
N PHE A 24 -4.76 2.72 2.71
CA PHE A 24 -3.66 2.57 3.66
C PHE A 24 -2.37 2.13 2.96
N HIS A 25 -2.45 1.09 2.12
CA HIS A 25 -1.31 0.61 1.35
C HIS A 25 -0.70 1.71 0.47
N ARG A 26 -1.53 2.51 -0.24
CA ARG A 26 -1.02 3.60 -1.10
C ARG A 26 -0.34 4.70 -0.31
N ILE A 27 -0.91 5.12 0.82
CA ILE A 27 -0.33 6.17 1.67
C ILE A 27 1.02 5.71 2.21
N VAL A 28 1.08 4.50 2.76
CA VAL A 28 2.28 4.00 3.43
C VAL A 28 3.39 3.59 2.44
N ALA A 29 3.04 3.13 1.24
CA ALA A 29 4.02 2.85 0.18
C ALA A 29 4.71 4.12 -0.35
N GLY A 30 3.98 5.25 -0.40
CA GLY A 30 4.53 6.55 -0.81
C GLY A 30 5.24 7.32 0.31
N ALA A 31 5.09 6.90 1.57
CA ALA A 31 5.76 7.54 2.69
C ALA A 31 7.28 7.39 2.57
N HIS A 32 8.01 8.48 2.81
CA HIS A 32 9.47 8.47 2.88
C HIS A 32 9.97 8.02 4.26
N ASP A 33 9.13 8.18 5.29
CA ASP A 33 9.43 7.76 6.65
C ASP A 33 9.17 6.25 6.82
N GLY A 34 10.01 5.60 7.61
CA GLY A 34 9.86 4.19 7.96
C GLY A 34 8.62 3.99 8.83
N ILE A 35 7.71 3.12 8.40
CA ILE A 35 6.51 2.75 9.16
C ILE A 35 6.59 1.26 9.45
N VAL A 36 6.47 0.91 10.73
CA VAL A 36 6.56 -0.46 11.25
C VAL A 36 5.32 -0.79 12.06
N VAL A 37 4.72 -1.93 11.79
CA VAL A 37 3.68 -2.51 12.63
C VAL A 37 4.34 -3.50 13.58
N GLN A 38 4.04 -3.37 14.87
CA GLN A 38 4.54 -4.24 15.92
C GLN A 38 3.40 -4.76 16.77
N ASP A 39 3.53 -6.00 17.23
CA ASP A 39 2.66 -6.55 18.27
C ASP A 39 3.04 -5.97 19.66
N MET A 40 2.21 -6.22 20.66
CA MET A 40 2.40 -5.82 22.06
C MET A 40 3.71 -6.35 22.67
N ASP A 41 4.25 -7.44 22.13
CA ASP A 41 5.56 -7.99 22.49
C ASP A 41 6.74 -7.34 21.71
N ALA A 42 6.50 -6.20 21.05
CA ALA A 42 7.47 -5.45 20.24
C ALA A 42 8.06 -6.26 19.05
N ARG A 43 7.35 -7.28 18.58
CA ARG A 43 7.74 -8.08 17.41
C ARG A 43 7.28 -7.36 16.15
N ILE A 44 8.17 -7.19 15.19
CA ILE A 44 7.86 -6.57 13.89
C ILE A 44 7.02 -7.54 13.06
N GLU A 45 5.79 -7.14 12.72
CA GLU A 45 4.88 -7.91 11.87
C GLU A 45 4.99 -7.48 10.40
N TRP A 46 5.19 -6.19 10.16
CA TRP A 46 5.25 -5.63 8.83
C TRP A 46 6.02 -4.32 8.79
N VAL A 47 6.65 -4.03 7.65
CA VAL A 47 7.39 -2.79 7.39
C VAL A 47 7.01 -2.24 6.01
N ASN A 48 7.03 -0.91 5.88
CA ASN A 48 6.88 -0.28 4.57
C ASN A 48 8.19 -0.35 3.75
N PRO A 49 8.12 -0.10 2.42
CA PRO A 49 9.31 -0.05 1.58
C PRO A 49 10.33 1.03 1.97
N ALA A 50 9.94 2.05 2.74
CA ALA A 50 10.89 3.05 3.24
C ALA A 50 11.82 2.45 4.29
N CYS A 51 11.34 1.53 5.13
CA CYS A 51 12.20 0.79 6.05
C CYS A 51 13.30 0.02 5.32
N GLU A 52 12.98 -0.66 4.22
CA GLU A 52 13.99 -1.36 3.40
C GLU A 52 15.07 -0.39 2.90
N ARG A 53 14.67 0.79 2.39
CA ARG A 53 15.61 1.82 1.93
C ARG A 53 16.46 2.43 3.04
N LEU A 54 15.88 2.64 4.23
CA LEU A 54 16.56 3.26 5.37
C LEU A 54 17.52 2.30 6.06
N TYR A 55 17.14 1.03 6.17
CA TYR A 55 17.93 0.01 6.88
C TYR A 55 18.83 -0.82 5.95
N GLY A 56 18.63 -0.75 4.63
CA GLY A 56 19.52 -1.32 3.61
C GLY A 56 19.41 -2.84 3.43
N TRP A 57 18.21 -3.39 3.61
CA TRP A 57 17.91 -4.80 3.33
C TRP A 57 17.52 -5.04 1.88
#